data_AF-J0LMC0-F1
#
_entry.id   AF-J0LMC0-F1
#
_cell.length_a   1.000
_cell.length_b   1.000
_cell.length_c   1.000
_cell.angle_alpha   90.00
_cell.angle_beta   90.00
_cell.angle_gamma   90.00
#
_symmetry.space_group_name_H-M   'P 1'
#
loop_
_entity.id
_entity.type
_entity.pdbx_description
1 polymer ?
#
loop_
_entity_poly.entity_id
_entity_poly.type
_entity_poly.pdbx_seq_one_letter_code
_entity_poly.pdbx_strand_id
1 'polypeptide(L)'
;MARRWTPQRFIRNRRLRIIVCAAVTVLAAIIAFCTVSVKTVKLSYNGKVSTVHTTAVTAQGMLREQGIRTKTHDFITSDSGDILSNGSTVTVRTAYQSTITIDGQVVNFWTYATDASQILSFFKQNEENAVKVSVDINNIYNTLTGGFTISSRGSAYLQVDGQKIKIDDGNTTAAAVLDAHSIQLGKDDRVNVIQSSGETILRVQRVSYTTSTKQVPLPYATQYVEDPSLDEGVRTVSQAGKEGSEIQTFRNVVVDGAVESSVMVKQAVTSYAVNEVITIGTKKKQEPQAAAPKTDDTSKNTGAQPTPSAGPSQDPQPSSSPSGPSGPSQPSQSGKPDKLADGKNQDTAKKAEADRKAEAAKKAEEQRKAAEEKQKKEAVEKARRDAAEAQKKQAQQQAGSTWHATPAQARIYGQAAAAQYGWTGNEWQAVAWLFNKESGWRWDASNRSSGAYGIPQALPGSKMATSGADWHDNAATQINWGLNYIKNRYGTPSKAKAFHLTHNWY
;
A
#
# COMPACT_ATOMS: atom_id res chain seq x y z
N MET A 1 -28.88 -11.77 96.29
CA MET A 1 -28.32 -12.40 95.08
C MET A 1 -27.17 -11.55 94.53
N ALA A 2 -25.93 -11.85 94.90
CA ALA A 2 -24.76 -11.13 94.40
C ALA A 2 -24.46 -11.56 92.95
N ARG A 3 -24.70 -10.66 91.98
CA ARG A 3 -24.32 -10.88 90.58
C ARG A 3 -22.79 -10.93 90.52
N ARG A 4 -22.22 -12.13 90.35
CA ARG A 4 -20.78 -12.33 90.12
C ARG A 4 -20.36 -11.52 88.89
N TRP A 5 -19.62 -10.44 89.11
CA TRP A 5 -19.05 -9.59 88.08
C TRP A 5 -17.94 -10.39 87.37
N THR A 6 -18.23 -10.99 86.22
CA THR A 6 -17.26 -11.80 85.48
C THR A 6 -16.29 -10.90 84.70
N PRO A 7 -14.98 -10.89 85.01
CA PRO A 7 -13.99 -10.04 84.34
C PRO A 7 -13.90 -10.28 82.83
N GLN A 8 -14.23 -11.48 82.37
CA GLN A 8 -14.19 -11.87 80.96
C GLN A 8 -15.16 -11.06 80.08
N ARG A 9 -16.37 -10.73 80.55
CA ARG A 9 -17.33 -9.91 79.77
C ARG A 9 -16.85 -8.47 79.65
N PHE A 10 -16.23 -7.93 80.70
CA PHE A 10 -15.66 -6.59 80.69
C PHE A 10 -14.46 -6.49 79.75
N ILE A 11 -13.54 -7.46 79.80
CA ILE A 11 -12.38 -7.55 78.90
C ILE A 11 -12.83 -7.75 77.44
N ARG A 12 -13.83 -8.61 77.19
CA ARG A 12 -14.39 -8.82 75.85
C ARG A 12 -15.02 -7.56 75.29
N ASN A 13 -15.83 -6.85 76.07
CA ASN A 13 -16.47 -5.61 75.62
C ASN A 13 -15.45 -4.48 75.43
N ARG A 14 -14.38 -4.41 76.24
CA ARG A 14 -13.26 -3.47 76.05
C ARG A 14 -12.49 -3.77 74.77
N ARG A 15 -12.16 -5.04 74.50
CA ARG A 15 -11.50 -5.46 73.24
C ARG A 15 -12.39 -5.16 72.03
N LEU A 16 -13.69 -5.41 72.12
CA LEU A 16 -14.65 -5.10 71.05
C LEU A 16 -14.69 -3.60 70.76
N ARG A 17 -14.73 -2.74 71.80
CA ARG A 17 -14.68 -1.28 71.64
C ARG A 17 -13.37 -0.80 71.01
N ILE A 18 -12.24 -1.39 71.39
CA ILE A 18 -10.93 -1.06 70.79
C ILE A 18 -10.90 -1.46 69.31
N ILE A 19 -11.39 -2.66 68.97
CA ILE A 19 -11.47 -3.13 67.57
C ILE A 19 -12.40 -2.22 66.75
N VAL A 20 -13.56 -1.84 67.30
CA VAL A 20 -14.50 -0.92 66.64
C VAL A 20 -13.86 0.46 66.44
N CYS A 21 -13.21 1.03 67.46
CA CYS A 21 -12.51 2.30 67.31
C CYS A 21 -11.39 2.22 66.27
N ALA A 22 -10.59 1.15 66.27
CA ALA A 22 -9.53 0.96 65.28
C ALA A 22 -10.09 0.79 63.86
N ALA A 23 -11.20 0.07 63.70
CA ALA A 23 -11.87 -0.06 62.41
C ALA A 23 -12.41 1.29 61.91
N VAL A 24 -13.02 2.09 62.79
CA VAL A 24 -13.55 3.41 62.45
C VAL A 24 -12.43 4.39 62.08
N THR A 25 -11.30 4.40 62.80
CA THR A 25 -10.17 5.28 62.46
C THR A 25 -9.50 4.88 61.15
N VAL A 26 -9.37 3.57 60.87
CA VAL A 26 -8.88 3.10 59.57
C VAL A 26 -9.84 3.50 58.45
N LEU A 27 -11.16 3.33 58.66
CA LEU A 27 -12.16 3.73 57.66
C LEU A 27 -12.13 5.24 57.40
N ALA A 28 -12.03 6.06 58.46
CA ALA A 28 -11.92 7.52 58.35
C ALA A 28 -10.64 7.96 57.63
N ALA A 29 -9.51 7.29 57.90
CA ALA A 29 -8.25 7.55 57.20
C ALA A 29 -8.32 7.16 55.71
N ILE A 30 -8.97 6.05 55.37
CA ILE A 30 -9.21 5.63 53.97
C ILE A 30 -10.09 6.66 53.26
N ILE A 31 -11.20 7.09 53.87
CA ILE A 31 -12.10 8.10 53.29
C ILE A 31 -11.36 9.43 53.08
N ALA A 32 -10.60 9.90 54.06
CA ALA A 32 -9.80 11.12 53.95
C ALA A 32 -8.72 11.02 52.87
N PHE A 33 -8.05 9.87 52.74
CA PHE A 33 -7.07 9.64 51.69
C PHE A 33 -7.73 9.64 50.29
N CYS A 34 -8.88 9.00 50.14
CA CYS A 34 -9.62 8.96 48.88
C CYS A 34 -10.11 10.35 48.45
N THR A 35 -10.55 11.21 49.37
CA THR A 35 -11.01 12.57 49.04
C THR A 35 -9.85 13.53 48.71
N VAL A 36 -8.72 13.44 49.43
CA VAL A 36 -7.52 14.26 49.13
C VAL A 36 -6.85 13.84 47.81
N SER A 37 -7.06 12.62 47.36
CA SER A 37 -6.48 12.10 46.12
C SER A 37 -7.13 12.66 44.83
N VAL A 38 -8.33 13.24 44.94
CA VAL A 38 -9.06 13.80 43.80
C VAL A 38 -8.44 15.14 43.42
N LYS A 39 -7.98 15.22 42.18
CA LYS A 39 -7.39 16.42 41.57
C LYS A 39 -8.39 17.02 40.60
N THR A 40 -8.46 18.33 40.58
CA THR A 40 -9.19 19.10 39.57
C THR A 40 -8.19 19.54 38.51
N VAL A 41 -8.34 19.06 37.28
CA VAL A 41 -7.40 19.27 36.18
C VAL A 41 -8.14 19.95 35.03
N LYS A 42 -7.50 20.93 34.38
CA LYS A 42 -7.99 21.52 33.13
C LYS A 42 -7.54 20.63 31.97
N LEU A 43 -8.49 20.07 31.24
CA LEU A 43 -8.24 19.33 30.01
C LEU A 43 -8.53 20.22 28.80
N SER A 44 -7.50 20.54 28.02
CA SER A 44 -7.62 21.13 26.69
C SER A 44 -7.52 20.01 25.65
N TYR A 45 -8.64 19.56 25.11
CA TYR A 45 -8.71 18.49 24.11
C TYR A 45 -9.05 19.08 22.73
N ASN A 46 -8.11 19.03 21.79
CA ASN A 46 -8.24 19.62 20.45
C ASN A 46 -8.72 21.08 20.47
N GLY A 47 -8.22 21.87 21.43
CA GLY A 47 -8.57 23.29 21.60
C GLY A 47 -9.81 23.55 22.44
N LYS A 48 -10.63 22.53 22.74
CA LYS A 48 -11.78 22.65 23.65
C LYS A 48 -11.34 22.44 25.10
N VAL A 49 -11.59 23.43 25.95
CA VAL A 49 -11.21 23.38 27.37
C VAL A 49 -12.37 22.88 28.23
N SER A 50 -12.09 21.94 29.13
CA SER A 50 -13.01 21.39 30.13
C SER A 50 -12.30 21.18 31.46
N THR A 51 -13.07 21.11 32.55
CA THR A 51 -12.56 20.74 33.87
C THR A 51 -12.88 19.28 34.16
N VAL A 52 -11.89 18.53 34.61
CA VAL A 52 -11.97 17.10 34.90
C VAL A 52 -11.55 16.85 36.35
N HIS A 53 -12.29 16.00 37.05
CA HIS A 53 -11.89 15.48 38.34
C HIS A 53 -11.30 14.07 38.15
N THR A 54 -10.14 13.82 38.74
CA THR A 54 -9.42 12.55 38.54
C THR A 54 -8.62 12.17 39.78
N THR A 55 -8.54 10.88 40.07
CA THR A 55 -7.58 10.36 41.07
C THR A 55 -6.26 9.95 40.43
N ALA A 56 -6.14 9.99 39.10
CA ALA A 56 -4.97 9.53 38.38
C ALA A 56 -3.69 10.29 38.79
N VAL A 57 -2.58 9.57 38.74
CA VAL A 57 -1.24 10.13 39.01
C VAL A 57 -0.67 10.81 37.76
N THR A 58 -1.02 10.34 36.56
CA THR A 58 -0.43 10.82 35.30
C THR A 58 -1.50 11.29 34.31
N ALA A 59 -1.11 12.16 33.36
CA ALA A 59 -1.98 12.62 32.29
C ALA A 59 -2.61 11.45 31.51
N GLN A 60 -1.82 10.42 31.17
CA GLN A 60 -2.32 9.23 30.49
C GLN A 60 -3.35 8.46 31.32
N GLY A 61 -3.14 8.37 32.63
CA GLY A 61 -4.07 7.74 33.55
C GLY A 61 -5.41 8.47 33.59
N MET A 62 -5.36 9.80 33.68
CA MET A 62 -6.56 10.65 33.65
C MET A 62 -7.32 10.49 32.33
N LEU A 63 -6.63 10.50 31.19
CA LEU A 63 -7.28 10.35 29.89
C LEU A 63 -8.02 9.01 29.76
N ARG A 64 -7.44 7.92 30.30
CA ARG A 64 -8.11 6.61 30.37
C ARG A 64 -9.35 6.63 31.26
N GLU A 65 -9.27 7.28 32.43
CA GLU A 65 -10.42 7.44 33.34
C GLU A 65 -11.58 8.18 32.66
N GLN A 66 -11.26 9.18 31.82
CA GLN A 66 -12.24 9.91 31.02
C GLN A 66 -12.69 9.17 29.74
N GLY A 67 -12.23 7.94 29.51
CA GLY A 67 -12.56 7.16 28.31
C GLY A 67 -11.93 7.69 27.01
N ILE A 68 -10.97 8.61 27.10
CA ILE A 68 -10.29 9.21 25.96
C ILE A 68 -9.16 8.26 25.50
N ARG A 69 -9.35 7.66 24.31
CA ARG A 69 -8.33 6.82 23.68
C ARG A 69 -7.28 7.69 22.99
N THR A 70 -6.02 7.48 23.34
CA THR A 70 -4.86 8.19 22.77
C THR A 70 -4.17 7.32 21.74
N LYS A 71 -3.80 7.88 20.60
CA LYS A 71 -2.97 7.23 19.57
C LYS A 71 -1.50 7.52 19.83
N THR A 72 -0.61 6.72 19.22
CA THR A 72 0.85 6.83 19.38
C THR A 72 1.41 8.21 18.98
N HIS A 73 0.76 8.91 18.05
CA HIS A 73 1.22 10.20 17.54
C HIS A 73 0.52 11.41 18.17
N ASP A 74 -0.46 11.19 19.06
CA ASP A 74 -1.17 12.29 19.71
C ASP A 74 -0.23 13.08 20.62
N PHE A 75 -0.31 14.40 20.56
CA PHE A 75 0.47 15.28 21.43
C PHE A 75 -0.23 15.39 22.78
N ILE A 76 0.45 14.95 23.84
CA ILE A 76 -0.07 15.00 25.20
C ILE A 76 0.98 15.67 26.08
N THR A 77 0.63 16.79 26.68
CA THR A 77 1.50 17.49 27.64
C THR A 77 0.74 17.89 28.88
N SER A 78 1.44 17.88 30.01
CA SER A 78 0.98 18.43 31.28
C SER A 78 1.92 19.56 31.67
N ASP A 79 1.37 20.69 32.11
CA ASP A 79 2.16 21.79 32.69
C ASP A 79 2.89 21.39 33.98
N SER A 80 2.46 20.29 34.59
CA SER A 80 2.98 19.77 35.87
C SER A 80 3.97 18.61 35.67
N GLY A 81 4.38 18.35 34.42
CA GLY A 81 5.24 17.22 34.07
C GLY A 81 4.51 15.87 34.18
N ASP A 82 5.26 14.82 34.56
CA ASP A 82 4.76 13.44 34.54
C ASP A 82 3.71 13.15 35.64
N ILE A 83 3.75 13.90 36.74
CA ILE A 83 2.85 13.74 37.89
C ILE A 83 1.81 14.87 37.88
N LEU A 84 0.55 14.49 37.76
CA LEU A 84 -0.57 15.43 37.85
C LEU A 84 -0.72 15.94 39.28
N SER A 85 -0.90 17.25 39.38
CA SER A 85 -1.22 17.98 40.60
C SER A 85 -2.61 18.58 40.51
N ASN A 86 -3.15 19.06 41.64
CA ASN A 86 -4.39 19.81 41.60
C ASN A 86 -4.18 21.14 40.86
N GLY A 87 -5.07 21.48 39.92
CA GLY A 87 -4.97 22.66 39.08
C GLY A 87 -4.16 22.48 37.79
N SER A 88 -3.54 21.32 37.56
CA SER A 88 -2.76 21.04 36.35
C SER A 88 -3.55 21.29 35.07
N THR A 89 -2.85 21.67 34.01
CA THR A 89 -3.38 21.77 32.65
C THR A 89 -2.81 20.65 31.79
N VAL A 90 -3.68 19.75 31.34
CA VAL A 90 -3.36 18.72 30.36
C VAL A 90 -3.84 19.17 28.99
N THR A 91 -2.92 19.30 28.07
CA THR A 91 -3.21 19.57 26.66
C THR A 91 -3.08 18.28 25.87
N VAL A 92 -4.15 17.92 25.15
CA VAL A 92 -4.20 16.81 24.22
C VAL A 92 -4.54 17.34 22.84
N ARG A 93 -3.73 16.98 21.85
CA ARG A 93 -4.02 17.23 20.45
C ARG A 93 -3.92 15.93 19.68
N THR A 94 -5.02 15.53 19.06
CA THR A 94 -5.08 14.33 18.23
C THR A 94 -4.26 14.54 16.98
N ALA A 95 -3.33 13.63 16.72
CA ALA A 95 -2.56 13.67 15.49
C ALA A 95 -3.33 13.04 14.34
N TYR A 96 -3.17 13.64 13.17
CA TYR A 96 -3.62 13.11 11.89
C TYR A 96 -2.41 12.96 10.96
N GLN A 97 -2.51 11.99 10.06
CA GLN A 97 -1.49 11.79 9.04
C GLN A 97 -1.78 12.76 7.89
N SER A 98 -0.77 13.51 7.49
CA SER A 98 -0.80 14.40 6.34
C SER A 98 0.41 14.10 5.46
N THR A 99 0.40 14.62 4.24
CA THR A 99 1.44 14.42 3.26
C THR A 99 1.94 15.79 2.84
N ILE A 100 3.25 16.03 2.93
CA ILE A 100 3.87 17.23 2.39
C ILE A 100 4.57 16.90 1.07
N THR A 101 4.40 17.78 0.09
CA THR A 101 5.16 17.72 -1.15
C THR A 101 6.07 18.94 -1.26
N ILE A 102 7.38 18.69 -1.33
CA ILE A 102 8.43 19.70 -1.58
C ILE A 102 9.22 19.24 -2.80
N ASP A 103 9.33 20.08 -3.83
CA ASP A 103 10.07 19.78 -5.08
C ASP A 103 9.72 18.42 -5.73
N GLY A 104 8.45 18.00 -5.63
CA GLY A 104 7.96 16.73 -6.18
C GLY A 104 8.21 15.50 -5.30
N GLN A 105 8.88 15.65 -4.16
CA GLN A 105 9.06 14.58 -3.17
C GLN A 105 7.92 14.59 -2.16
N VAL A 106 7.25 13.45 -2.04
CA VAL A 106 6.08 13.23 -1.19
C VAL A 106 6.52 12.58 0.12
N VAL A 107 6.19 13.16 1.26
CA VAL A 107 6.52 12.61 2.58
C VAL A 107 5.29 12.59 3.47
N ASN A 108 4.98 11.43 4.05
CA ASN A 108 3.93 11.33 5.06
C ASN A 108 4.49 11.78 6.41
N PHE A 109 3.74 12.60 7.12
CA PHE A 109 4.08 13.04 8.46
C PHE A 109 2.83 13.06 9.34
N TRP A 110 3.02 12.78 10.63
CA TRP A 110 1.98 12.97 11.62
C TRP A 110 2.09 14.38 12.18
N THR A 111 0.95 15.08 12.22
CA THR A 111 0.87 16.44 12.74
C THR A 111 -0.36 16.61 13.60
N TYR A 112 -0.26 17.53 14.55
CA TYR A 112 -1.35 18.00 15.40
C TYR A 112 -1.58 19.51 15.22
N ALA A 113 -1.02 20.09 14.15
CA ALA A 113 -1.23 21.49 13.83
C ALA A 113 -2.72 21.73 13.50
N THR A 114 -3.26 22.81 14.04
CA THR A 114 -4.67 23.20 13.89
C THR A 114 -4.91 24.04 12.65
N ASP A 115 -3.85 24.43 11.95
CA ASP A 115 -3.92 25.43 10.89
C ASP A 115 -2.91 25.14 9.77
N ALA A 116 -3.38 25.17 8.52
CA ALA A 116 -2.55 24.94 7.34
C ALA A 116 -1.47 26.01 7.18
N SER A 117 -1.79 27.28 7.47
CA SER A 117 -0.83 28.39 7.42
C SER A 117 0.25 28.25 8.47
N GLN A 118 -0.01 27.60 9.62
CA GLN A 118 1.02 27.26 10.60
C GLN A 118 2.03 26.29 9.98
N ILE A 119 1.57 25.19 9.39
CA ILE A 119 2.42 24.23 8.69
C ILE A 119 3.17 24.93 7.53
N LEU A 120 2.46 25.63 6.64
CA LEU A 120 3.01 26.26 5.43
C LEU A 120 3.98 27.42 5.72
N SER A 121 3.70 28.26 6.72
CA SER A 121 4.60 29.35 7.15
C SER A 121 5.89 28.81 7.74
N PHE A 122 5.84 27.66 8.41
CA PHE A 122 7.05 27.01 8.90
C PHE A 122 7.97 26.53 7.77
N PHE A 123 7.41 26.02 6.66
CA PHE A 123 8.22 25.64 5.51
C PHE A 123 8.78 26.86 4.74
N LYS A 124 7.98 27.93 4.60
CA LYS A 124 8.45 29.19 3.99
C LYS A 124 9.66 29.80 4.69
N GLN A 125 9.72 29.77 6.03
CA GLN A 125 10.87 30.31 6.77
C GLN A 125 12.15 29.47 6.61
N ASN A 126 12.01 28.24 6.13
CA ASN A 126 13.11 27.30 5.97
C ASN A 126 13.64 27.21 4.53
N GLU A 127 12.99 27.88 3.58
CA GLU A 127 13.28 27.77 2.15
C GLU A 127 13.45 29.15 1.50
N GLU A 128 14.70 29.57 1.30
CA GLU A 128 15.01 30.68 0.38
C GLU A 128 14.76 30.30 -1.09
N ASN A 129 14.50 29.02 -1.43
CA ASN A 129 14.50 28.51 -2.81
C ASN A 129 13.31 27.63 -3.24
N ALA A 130 12.31 27.37 -2.41
CA ALA A 130 11.21 26.49 -2.83
C ALA A 130 10.11 27.25 -3.57
N VAL A 131 9.87 26.83 -4.80
CA VAL A 131 8.91 27.45 -5.72
C VAL A 131 7.46 27.07 -5.38
N LYS A 132 7.23 25.97 -4.62
CA LYS A 132 5.88 25.48 -4.28
C LYS A 132 5.87 24.50 -3.11
N VAL A 133 5.24 24.87 -1.99
CA VAL A 133 4.95 23.96 -0.87
C VAL A 133 3.47 23.58 -0.92
N SER A 134 3.16 22.28 -0.92
CA SER A 134 1.80 21.75 -0.89
C SER A 134 1.62 20.79 0.28
N VAL A 135 0.54 20.96 1.03
CA VAL A 135 0.11 19.99 2.05
C VAL A 135 -1.13 19.29 1.51
N ASP A 136 -0.96 18.00 1.20
CA ASP A 136 -2.05 17.08 0.90
C ASP A 136 -2.52 16.48 2.21
N ILE A 137 -3.80 16.67 2.51
CA ILE A 137 -4.41 16.10 3.69
C ILE A 137 -5.25 14.94 3.18
N ASN A 138 -4.63 13.75 3.11
CA ASN A 138 -5.31 12.56 2.65
C ASN A 138 -6.40 12.15 3.65
N ASN A 139 -7.59 11.83 3.13
CA ASN A 139 -8.74 11.24 3.84
C ASN A 139 -9.37 12.13 4.94
N ILE A 140 -10.29 13.02 4.56
CA ILE A 140 -10.77 14.01 5.53
C ILE A 140 -12.25 14.37 5.52
N TYR A 141 -13.16 13.59 4.94
CA TYR A 141 -14.58 13.92 5.19
C TYR A 141 -15.00 13.73 6.65
N ASN A 142 -14.50 12.69 7.31
CA ASN A 142 -14.86 12.45 8.71
C ASN A 142 -13.98 13.19 9.74
N THR A 143 -12.96 13.96 9.29
CA THR A 143 -11.99 14.61 10.19
C THR A 143 -11.79 16.12 9.92
N LEU A 144 -12.32 16.69 8.82
CA LEU A 144 -12.32 18.16 8.59
C LEU A 144 -13.24 18.90 9.56
N THR A 145 -14.15 18.17 10.20
CA THR A 145 -15.06 18.66 11.24
C THR A 145 -14.36 18.91 12.59
N GLY A 146 -13.05 18.64 12.71
CA GLY A 146 -12.27 18.77 13.94
C GLY A 146 -11.61 20.13 14.20
N GLY A 147 -11.80 21.16 13.35
CA GLY A 147 -11.28 22.52 13.58
C GLY A 147 -10.02 22.91 12.79
N PHE A 148 -9.79 22.33 11.61
CA PHE A 148 -8.67 22.71 10.74
C PHE A 148 -8.99 24.02 9.98
N THR A 149 -8.31 25.12 10.34
CA THR A 149 -8.52 26.44 9.72
C THR A 149 -7.67 26.62 8.46
N ILE A 150 -8.24 27.28 7.43
CA ILE A 150 -7.60 27.48 6.13
C ILE A 150 -6.46 28.51 6.27
N SER A 151 -6.70 29.62 6.96
CA SER A 151 -5.71 30.66 7.22
C SER A 151 -5.90 31.31 8.58
N SER A 152 -4.87 31.32 9.42
CA SER A 152 -4.95 31.95 10.75
C SER A 152 -5.08 33.48 10.71
N ARG A 153 -4.80 34.14 9.57
CA ARG A 153 -4.97 35.58 9.34
C ARG A 153 -5.25 35.90 7.86
N GLY A 154 -6.10 36.91 7.62
CA GLY A 154 -6.34 37.48 6.29
C GLY A 154 -7.29 36.68 5.40
N SER A 155 -7.39 37.08 4.12
CA SER A 155 -8.23 36.42 3.12
C SER A 155 -7.60 35.14 2.59
N ALA A 156 -8.44 34.18 2.23
CA ALA A 156 -8.06 32.96 1.51
C ALA A 156 -8.79 32.88 0.17
N TYR A 157 -8.49 31.86 -0.64
CA TYR A 157 -9.24 31.54 -1.85
C TYR A 157 -9.69 30.08 -1.82
N LEU A 158 -10.92 29.82 -2.27
CA LEU A 158 -11.38 28.49 -2.62
C LEU A 158 -11.14 28.29 -4.12
N GLN A 159 -10.34 27.30 -4.49
CA GLN A 159 -10.15 26.87 -5.87
C GLN A 159 -10.85 25.53 -6.10
N VAL A 160 -11.91 25.53 -6.91
CA VAL A 160 -12.73 24.34 -7.19
C VAL A 160 -13.27 24.42 -8.60
N ASP A 161 -13.31 23.31 -9.33
CA ASP A 161 -13.91 23.20 -10.66
C ASP A 161 -13.40 24.27 -11.65
N GLY A 162 -12.11 24.60 -11.56
CA GLY A 162 -11.46 25.63 -12.38
C GLY A 162 -11.73 27.08 -11.95
N GLN A 163 -12.63 27.30 -11.00
CA GLN A 163 -12.92 28.62 -10.44
C GLN A 163 -12.05 28.94 -9.23
N LYS A 164 -11.79 30.23 -9.01
CA LYS A 164 -11.08 30.75 -7.83
C LYS A 164 -11.94 31.81 -7.15
N ILE A 165 -12.47 31.48 -5.98
CA ILE A 165 -13.41 32.29 -5.21
C ILE A 165 -12.67 32.88 -4.01
N LYS A 166 -12.84 34.17 -3.74
CA LYS A 166 -12.22 34.84 -2.59
C LYS A 166 -13.02 34.58 -1.32
N ILE A 167 -12.31 34.33 -0.22
CA ILE A 167 -12.84 34.15 1.13
C ILE A 167 -12.27 35.29 1.98
N ASP A 168 -13.12 36.21 2.44
CA ASP A 168 -12.64 37.43 3.13
C ASP A 168 -12.10 37.15 4.54
N ASP A 169 -12.69 36.21 5.28
CA ASP A 169 -12.16 35.71 6.54
C ASP A 169 -11.65 34.28 6.38
N GLY A 170 -10.33 34.14 6.21
CA GLY A 170 -9.67 32.85 6.10
C GLY A 170 -9.58 32.10 7.43
N ASN A 171 -9.91 32.72 8.57
CA ASN A 171 -9.91 32.10 9.90
C ASN A 171 -11.17 31.25 10.12
N THR A 172 -11.44 30.40 9.15
CA THR A 172 -12.59 29.53 9.08
C THR A 172 -12.14 28.12 8.69
N THR A 173 -12.96 27.14 9.01
CA THR A 173 -12.63 25.74 8.70
C THR A 173 -12.84 25.45 7.22
N ALA A 174 -12.07 24.52 6.66
CA ALA A 174 -12.27 24.09 5.28
C ALA A 174 -13.70 23.57 5.04
N ALA A 175 -14.27 22.84 6.02
CA ALA A 175 -15.66 22.40 5.98
C ALA A 175 -16.64 23.57 5.87
N ALA A 176 -16.51 24.58 6.75
CA ALA A 176 -17.39 25.75 6.74
C ALA A 176 -17.33 26.52 5.40
N VAL A 177 -16.16 26.59 4.77
CA VAL A 177 -16.02 27.24 3.45
C VAL A 177 -16.69 26.44 2.35
N LEU A 178 -16.51 25.13 2.33
CA LEU A 178 -17.16 24.26 1.35
C LEU A 178 -18.69 24.30 1.50
N ASP A 179 -19.19 24.24 2.73
CA ASP A 179 -20.63 24.33 3.04
C ASP A 179 -21.21 25.69 2.62
N ALA A 180 -20.53 26.79 2.98
CA ALA A 180 -20.96 28.15 2.61
C ALA A 180 -21.05 28.36 1.08
N HIS A 181 -20.25 27.61 0.31
CA HIS A 181 -20.24 27.68 -1.15
C HIS A 181 -20.99 26.51 -1.80
N SER A 182 -21.73 25.72 -1.01
CA SER A 182 -22.50 24.55 -1.48
C SER A 182 -21.67 23.54 -2.27
N ILE A 183 -20.39 23.40 -1.93
CA ILE A 183 -19.48 22.46 -2.57
C ILE A 183 -19.62 21.10 -1.91
N GLN A 184 -20.30 20.20 -2.61
CA GLN A 184 -20.33 18.77 -2.26
C GLN A 184 -19.13 18.08 -2.90
N LEU A 185 -18.42 17.29 -2.11
CA LEU A 185 -17.29 16.51 -2.61
C LEU A 185 -17.69 15.07 -2.82
N GLY A 186 -17.17 14.51 -3.90
CA GLY A 186 -17.26 13.09 -4.19
C GLY A 186 -16.42 12.26 -3.21
N LYS A 187 -16.71 10.97 -3.17
CA LYS A 187 -16.00 9.98 -2.35
C LYS A 187 -14.48 10.03 -2.51
N ASP A 188 -14.01 10.27 -3.73
CA ASP A 188 -12.59 10.18 -4.09
C ASP A 188 -11.94 11.56 -4.30
N ASP A 189 -12.72 12.65 -4.17
CA ASP A 189 -12.23 14.03 -4.32
C ASP A 189 -11.19 14.37 -3.25
N ARG A 190 -10.21 15.21 -3.62
CA ARG A 190 -9.10 15.61 -2.73
C ARG A 190 -9.24 17.07 -2.32
N VAL A 191 -8.85 17.41 -1.09
CA VAL A 191 -8.87 18.77 -0.57
C VAL A 191 -7.49 19.12 -0.02
N ASN A 192 -6.87 20.14 -0.61
CA ASN A 192 -5.51 20.57 -0.30
C ASN A 192 -5.51 22.04 0.10
N VAL A 193 -4.60 22.44 1.00
CA VAL A 193 -4.32 23.86 1.22
C VAL A 193 -2.95 24.16 0.68
N ILE A 194 -2.88 25.08 -0.27
CA ILE A 194 -1.68 25.46 -1.01
C ILE A 194 -1.41 26.92 -0.73
N GLN A 195 -0.14 27.28 -0.51
CA GLN A 195 0.27 28.69 -0.53
C GLN A 195 0.99 28.99 -1.85
N SER A 196 0.47 29.94 -2.63
CA SER A 196 1.04 30.31 -3.92
C SER A 196 1.05 31.83 -4.06
N SER A 197 2.20 32.41 -4.41
CA SER A 197 2.35 33.87 -4.60
C SER A 197 1.87 34.73 -3.42
N GLY A 198 2.02 34.22 -2.18
CA GLY A 198 1.56 34.92 -0.97
C GLY A 198 0.11 34.66 -0.58
N GLU A 199 -0.68 34.01 -1.44
CA GLU A 199 -2.08 33.70 -1.20
C GLU A 199 -2.26 32.30 -0.62
N THR A 200 -3.22 32.15 0.29
CA THR A 200 -3.65 30.85 0.81
C THR A 200 -4.83 30.35 -0.02
N ILE A 201 -4.72 29.16 -0.60
CA ILE A 201 -5.71 28.57 -1.50
C ILE A 201 -6.15 27.22 -0.95
N LEU A 202 -7.41 27.10 -0.55
CA LEU A 202 -8.11 25.83 -0.36
C LEU A 202 -8.47 25.28 -1.75
N ARG A 203 -7.72 24.29 -2.23
CA ARG A 203 -7.96 23.64 -3.52
C ARG A 203 -8.76 22.35 -3.33
N VAL A 204 -9.87 22.25 -4.02
CA VAL A 204 -10.63 21.02 -4.23
C VAL A 204 -10.22 20.45 -5.59
N GLN A 205 -9.90 19.15 -5.64
CA GLN A 205 -9.60 18.44 -6.86
C GLN A 205 -10.62 17.33 -7.12
N ARG A 206 -11.23 17.35 -8.30
CA ARG A 206 -12.20 16.32 -8.71
C ARG A 206 -11.46 15.08 -9.18
N VAL A 207 -11.67 13.95 -8.49
CA VAL A 207 -11.03 12.69 -8.84
C VAL A 207 -12.04 11.75 -9.47
N SER A 208 -11.69 11.24 -10.64
CA SER A 208 -12.46 10.20 -11.33
C SER A 208 -11.55 9.13 -11.91
N TYR A 209 -12.15 8.02 -12.32
CA TYR A 209 -11.43 6.89 -12.90
C TYR A 209 -11.95 6.63 -14.30
N THR A 210 -11.05 6.57 -15.28
CA THR A 210 -11.39 6.23 -16.66
C THR A 210 -10.62 4.99 -17.11
N THR A 211 -11.00 4.43 -18.25
CA THR A 211 -10.28 3.31 -18.87
C THR A 211 -9.86 3.71 -20.27
N SER A 212 -8.61 3.45 -20.64
CA SER A 212 -8.11 3.62 -22.02
C SER A 212 -7.53 2.31 -22.54
N THR A 213 -7.43 2.19 -23.87
CA THR A 213 -6.82 1.04 -24.52
C THR A 213 -5.70 1.47 -25.45
N LYS A 214 -4.68 0.64 -25.59
CA LYS A 214 -3.56 0.80 -26.50
C LYS A 214 -3.34 -0.50 -27.24
N GLN A 215 -3.34 -0.46 -28.57
CA GLN A 215 -2.93 -1.60 -29.38
C GLN A 215 -1.41 -1.61 -29.53
N VAL A 216 -0.79 -2.76 -29.31
CA VAL A 216 0.66 -2.96 -29.40
C VAL A 216 0.94 -4.10 -30.40
N PRO A 217 1.86 -3.92 -31.35
CA PRO A 217 2.22 -4.98 -32.29
C PRO A 217 3.00 -6.10 -31.57
N LEU A 218 2.77 -7.35 -31.98
CA LEU A 218 3.53 -8.51 -31.53
C LEU A 218 4.45 -8.95 -32.67
N PRO A 219 5.78 -8.90 -32.50
CA PRO A 219 6.71 -9.27 -33.56
C PRO A 219 6.57 -10.76 -33.90
N TYR A 220 6.87 -11.11 -35.15
CA TYR A 220 6.96 -12.50 -35.60
C TYR A 220 8.41 -12.99 -35.59
N ALA A 221 8.61 -14.31 -35.53
CA ALA A 221 9.93 -14.93 -35.66
C ALA A 221 10.15 -15.45 -37.09
N THR A 222 11.43 -15.58 -37.50
CA THR A 222 11.82 -16.27 -38.75
C THR A 222 12.26 -17.70 -38.42
N GLN A 223 11.68 -18.68 -39.12
CA GLN A 223 11.99 -20.10 -39.00
C GLN A 223 12.64 -20.61 -40.30
N TYR A 224 13.69 -21.41 -40.16
CA TYR A 224 14.35 -22.05 -41.29
C TYR A 224 13.96 -23.52 -41.37
N VAL A 225 13.53 -23.95 -42.56
CA VAL A 225 13.14 -25.35 -42.81
C VAL A 225 13.99 -25.89 -43.96
N GLU A 226 14.63 -27.02 -43.76
CA GLU A 226 15.42 -27.67 -44.82
C GLU A 226 14.50 -28.40 -45.80
N ASP A 227 14.79 -28.28 -47.10
CA ASP A 227 14.09 -28.98 -48.17
C ASP A 227 15.08 -29.74 -49.06
N PRO A 228 15.07 -31.08 -49.02
CA PRO A 228 15.98 -31.91 -49.81
C PRO A 228 15.62 -31.96 -51.31
N SER A 229 14.51 -31.34 -51.72
CA SER A 229 14.13 -31.23 -53.14
C SER A 229 14.74 -30.01 -53.83
N LEU A 230 15.13 -28.98 -53.06
CA LEU A 230 15.76 -27.75 -53.53
C LEU A 230 17.29 -27.86 -53.49
N ASP A 231 17.95 -27.31 -54.51
CA ASP A 231 19.41 -27.31 -54.62
C ASP A 231 20.08 -26.65 -53.41
N GLU A 232 21.21 -27.23 -52.98
CA GLU A 232 21.96 -26.78 -51.82
C GLU A 232 22.26 -25.27 -51.87
N GLY A 233 21.89 -24.55 -50.80
CA GLY A 233 22.14 -23.11 -50.66
C GLY A 233 21.07 -22.18 -51.24
N VAL A 234 20.07 -22.70 -51.96
CA VAL A 234 18.91 -21.90 -52.41
C VAL A 234 18.01 -21.58 -51.21
N ARG A 235 17.66 -20.30 -51.03
CA ARG A 235 16.74 -19.85 -49.98
C ARG A 235 15.48 -19.27 -50.60
N THR A 236 14.31 -19.70 -50.14
CA THR A 236 13.02 -19.18 -50.59
C THR A 236 12.11 -18.89 -49.39
N VAL A 237 11.35 -17.80 -49.43
CA VAL A 237 10.35 -17.51 -48.40
C VAL A 237 9.11 -18.34 -48.71
N SER A 238 8.88 -19.41 -47.94
CA SER A 238 7.72 -20.30 -48.10
C SER A 238 6.48 -19.79 -47.36
N GLN A 239 6.66 -18.96 -46.33
CA GLN A 239 5.58 -18.22 -45.68
C GLN A 239 6.08 -16.84 -45.24
N ALA A 240 5.40 -15.77 -45.66
CA ALA A 240 5.75 -14.42 -45.21
C ALA A 240 5.33 -14.22 -43.75
N GLY A 241 6.18 -13.56 -42.96
CA GLY A 241 5.86 -13.21 -41.58
C GLY A 241 4.82 -12.09 -41.52
N LYS A 242 3.96 -12.14 -40.50
CA LYS A 242 2.96 -11.10 -40.22
C LYS A 242 2.93 -10.81 -38.73
N GLU A 243 3.06 -9.55 -38.37
CA GLU A 243 2.94 -9.12 -36.97
C GLU A 243 1.55 -9.46 -36.41
N GLY A 244 1.56 -9.94 -35.18
CA GLY A 244 0.36 -10.05 -34.37
C GLY A 244 0.03 -8.71 -33.74
N SER A 245 -1.00 -8.70 -32.89
CA SER A 245 -1.29 -7.54 -32.06
C SER A 245 -1.92 -7.96 -30.74
N GLU A 246 -1.75 -7.12 -29.75
CA GLU A 246 -2.45 -7.21 -28.47
C GLU A 246 -3.06 -5.86 -28.08
N ILE A 247 -4.13 -5.91 -27.31
CA ILE A 247 -4.72 -4.74 -26.67
C ILE A 247 -4.30 -4.73 -25.20
N GLN A 248 -3.66 -3.64 -24.79
CA GLN A 248 -3.38 -3.29 -23.40
C GLN A 248 -4.45 -2.31 -22.91
N THR A 249 -5.11 -2.63 -21.80
CA THR A 249 -6.12 -1.77 -21.18
C THR A 249 -5.54 -1.14 -19.92
N PHE A 250 -5.69 0.17 -19.77
CA PHE A 250 -5.19 0.96 -18.66
C PHE A 250 -6.35 1.51 -17.85
N ARG A 251 -6.23 1.46 -16.52
CA ARG A 251 -7.08 2.24 -15.62
C ARG A 251 -6.37 3.54 -15.31
N ASN A 252 -7.04 4.65 -15.56
CA ASN A 252 -6.50 5.99 -15.41
C ASN A 252 -7.12 6.65 -14.18
N VAL A 253 -6.30 7.34 -13.40
CA VAL A 253 -6.75 8.30 -12.38
C VAL A 253 -6.76 9.66 -13.05
N VAL A 254 -7.92 10.30 -13.07
CA VAL A 254 -8.13 11.60 -13.67
C VAL A 254 -8.39 12.60 -12.55
N VAL A 255 -7.58 13.65 -12.48
CA VAL A 255 -7.67 14.72 -11.48
C VAL A 255 -7.89 16.03 -12.22
N ASP A 256 -8.98 16.73 -11.90
CA ASP A 256 -9.41 17.98 -12.56
C ASP A 256 -9.50 17.84 -14.09
N GLY A 257 -9.96 16.67 -14.57
CA GLY A 257 -10.10 16.35 -16.00
C GLY A 257 -8.82 15.90 -16.71
N ALA A 258 -7.64 15.97 -16.05
CA ALA A 258 -6.36 15.52 -16.61
C ALA A 258 -5.93 14.15 -16.06
N VAL A 259 -5.34 13.29 -16.90
CA VAL A 259 -4.81 11.99 -16.46
C VAL A 259 -3.57 12.22 -15.60
N GLU A 260 -3.67 11.93 -14.30
CA GLU A 260 -2.57 12.00 -13.33
C GLU A 260 -1.69 10.74 -13.41
N SER A 261 -2.32 9.55 -13.54
CA SER A 261 -1.59 8.29 -13.62
C SER A 261 -2.39 7.23 -14.36
N SER A 262 -1.68 6.30 -15.03
CA SER A 262 -2.27 5.17 -15.74
C SER A 262 -1.59 3.87 -15.31
N VAL A 263 -2.35 2.81 -15.05
CA VAL A 263 -1.83 1.48 -14.73
C VAL A 263 -2.43 0.44 -15.67
N MET A 264 -1.60 -0.44 -16.23
CA MET A 264 -2.07 -1.52 -17.09
C MET A 264 -2.82 -2.56 -16.24
N VAL A 265 -4.08 -2.82 -16.58
CA VAL A 265 -4.97 -3.72 -15.84
C VAL A 265 -5.36 -4.96 -16.64
N LYS A 266 -5.23 -4.93 -17.96
CA LYS A 266 -5.48 -6.05 -18.87
C LYS A 266 -4.50 -6.01 -20.03
N GLN A 267 -4.08 -7.19 -20.48
CA GLN A 267 -3.42 -7.41 -21.75
C GLN A 267 -4.08 -8.62 -22.40
N ALA A 268 -4.47 -8.49 -23.67
CA ALA A 268 -5.11 -9.57 -24.41
C ALA A 268 -4.60 -9.58 -25.85
N VAL A 269 -4.06 -10.72 -26.29
CA VAL A 269 -3.68 -10.94 -27.69
C VAL A 269 -4.94 -10.88 -28.55
N THR A 270 -4.97 -9.99 -29.53
CA THR A 270 -6.06 -9.82 -30.49
C THR A 270 -5.78 -10.53 -31.80
N SER A 271 -4.51 -10.66 -32.17
CA SER A 271 -4.06 -11.47 -33.31
C SER A 271 -2.71 -12.10 -32.98
N TYR A 272 -2.57 -13.40 -33.22
CA TYR A 272 -1.26 -14.04 -33.14
C TYR A 272 -0.37 -13.60 -34.30
N ALA A 273 0.93 -13.50 -34.03
CA ALA A 273 1.93 -13.28 -35.07
C ALA A 273 2.07 -14.56 -35.92
N VAL A 274 2.21 -14.40 -37.23
CA VAL A 274 2.50 -15.48 -38.16
C VAL A 274 3.99 -15.44 -38.43
N ASN A 275 4.70 -16.52 -38.13
CA ASN A 275 6.15 -16.59 -38.36
C ASN A 275 6.47 -16.59 -39.85
N GLU A 276 7.59 -15.96 -40.20
CA GLU A 276 8.19 -16.08 -41.52
C GLU A 276 8.88 -17.43 -41.62
N VAL A 277 8.67 -18.17 -42.70
CA VAL A 277 9.33 -19.44 -42.95
C VAL A 277 10.21 -19.29 -44.19
N ILE A 278 11.50 -19.55 -44.02
CA ILE A 278 12.50 -19.56 -45.09
C ILE A 278 12.95 -21.00 -45.30
N THR A 279 12.65 -21.54 -46.48
CA THR A 279 13.09 -22.87 -46.87
C THR A 279 14.51 -22.81 -47.43
N ILE A 280 15.40 -23.68 -46.95
CA ILE A 280 16.79 -23.81 -47.40
C ILE A 280 16.96 -25.15 -48.12
N GLY A 281 17.40 -25.11 -49.38
CA GLY A 281 17.71 -26.31 -50.13
C GLY A 281 18.93 -27.05 -49.59
N THR A 282 18.82 -28.38 -49.47
CA THR A 282 19.90 -29.29 -49.02
C THR A 282 20.23 -30.38 -50.03
N LYS A 283 19.66 -30.32 -51.24
CA LYS A 283 19.93 -31.28 -52.31
C LYS A 283 21.35 -31.10 -52.81
N LYS A 284 22.24 -31.98 -52.36
CA LYS A 284 23.62 -32.05 -52.85
C LYS A 284 23.63 -32.42 -54.33
N LYS A 285 24.40 -31.68 -55.12
CA LYS A 285 24.65 -32.03 -56.51
C LYS A 285 25.39 -33.37 -56.56
N GLN A 286 24.81 -34.35 -57.24
CA GLN A 286 25.43 -35.67 -57.40
C GLN A 286 26.73 -35.49 -58.19
N GLU A 287 27.86 -35.74 -57.54
CA GLU A 287 29.17 -35.69 -58.18
C GLU A 287 29.23 -36.79 -59.26
N PRO A 288 29.72 -36.50 -60.48
CA PRO A 288 29.78 -37.51 -61.53
C PRO A 288 30.60 -38.71 -61.05
N GLN A 289 29.96 -39.88 -61.02
CA GLN A 289 30.62 -41.14 -60.74
C GLN A 289 31.69 -41.35 -61.82
N ALA A 290 32.96 -41.20 -61.45
CA ALA A 290 34.07 -41.49 -62.33
C ALA A 290 33.95 -42.94 -62.81
N ALA A 291 33.87 -43.12 -64.13
CA ALA A 291 33.81 -44.41 -64.78
C ALA A 291 35.05 -45.26 -64.39
N ALA A 292 34.79 -46.48 -63.94
CA ALA A 292 35.81 -47.48 -63.68
C ALA A 292 36.63 -47.77 -64.95
N PRO A 293 37.97 -47.82 -64.89
CA PRO A 293 38.77 -48.40 -65.96
C PRO A 293 38.69 -49.94 -65.90
N LYS A 294 38.49 -50.56 -67.07
CA LYS A 294 38.54 -52.01 -67.25
C LYS A 294 39.99 -52.51 -67.36
N THR A 295 40.25 -53.57 -66.58
CA THR A 295 41.12 -54.74 -66.79
C THR A 295 42.59 -54.54 -67.17
N ASP A 296 43.48 -55.07 -66.32
CA ASP A 296 44.44 -56.10 -66.77
C ASP A 296 44.83 -57.08 -65.63
N ASP A 297 45.28 -58.25 -66.07
CA ASP A 297 45.36 -59.55 -65.40
C ASP A 297 46.43 -59.71 -64.28
N THR A 298 46.30 -60.81 -63.52
CA THR A 298 47.37 -61.59 -62.82
C THR A 298 47.36 -61.67 -61.28
N SER A 299 46.78 -62.78 -60.79
CA SER A 299 47.31 -63.76 -59.82
C SER A 299 47.49 -63.48 -58.29
N LYS A 300 47.04 -64.50 -57.53
CA LYS A 300 47.45 -65.01 -56.19
C LYS A 300 46.79 -64.48 -54.89
N ASN A 301 45.83 -65.31 -54.44
CA ASN A 301 45.83 -66.17 -53.23
C ASN A 301 45.77 -65.59 -51.79
N THR A 302 44.86 -66.24 -51.04
CA THR A 302 44.78 -66.49 -49.57
C THR A 302 44.41 -65.38 -48.57
N GLY A 303 43.34 -65.64 -47.79
CA GLY A 303 43.38 -65.38 -46.34
C GLY A 303 42.10 -64.88 -45.65
N ALA A 304 41.27 -65.81 -45.16
CA ALA A 304 40.57 -65.82 -43.86
C ALA A 304 39.49 -64.77 -43.47
N GLN A 305 38.31 -65.32 -43.10
CA GLN A 305 37.31 -64.85 -42.11
C GLN A 305 37.98 -64.59 -40.72
N PRO A 306 37.39 -63.92 -39.69
CA PRO A 306 35.95 -63.79 -39.44
C PRO A 306 35.37 -62.54 -38.71
N THR A 307 34.03 -62.51 -38.68
CA THR A 307 33.07 -61.90 -37.72
C THR A 307 33.47 -62.10 -36.22
N PRO A 308 32.92 -61.41 -35.18
CA PRO A 308 31.45 -61.25 -34.95
C PRO A 308 30.92 -60.13 -33.99
N SER A 309 29.57 -60.17 -33.78
CA SER A 309 28.81 -59.81 -32.55
C SER A 309 28.48 -58.34 -32.25
N ALA A 310 27.38 -57.95 -31.57
CA ALA A 310 26.07 -58.54 -31.20
C ALA A 310 25.26 -57.38 -30.55
N GLY A 311 24.00 -57.12 -30.96
CA GLY A 311 22.81 -57.22 -30.07
C GLY A 311 22.32 -55.88 -29.45
N PRO A 312 21.14 -55.83 -28.78
CA PRO A 312 19.82 -55.69 -29.42
C PRO A 312 18.84 -54.67 -28.76
N SER A 313 17.58 -54.65 -29.24
CA SER A 313 16.31 -54.23 -28.57
C SER A 313 15.93 -52.72 -28.62
N GLN A 314 14.68 -52.26 -28.78
CA GLN A 314 13.32 -52.83 -28.78
C GLN A 314 12.32 -51.74 -29.30
N ASP A 315 11.26 -52.12 -30.02
CA ASP A 315 10.05 -51.29 -30.29
C ASP A 315 9.09 -51.29 -29.06
N PRO A 316 8.01 -50.44 -29.01
CA PRO A 316 6.74 -50.85 -29.64
C PRO A 316 5.84 -49.73 -30.24
N GLN A 317 5.02 -50.18 -31.19
CA GLN A 317 3.94 -49.52 -31.96
C GLN A 317 2.60 -49.37 -31.14
N PRO A 318 1.62 -48.52 -31.56
CA PRO A 318 0.45 -48.18 -30.74
C PRO A 318 -0.90 -48.83 -31.16
N SER A 319 -1.88 -48.61 -30.27
CA SER A 319 -3.35 -48.53 -30.46
C SER A 319 -4.21 -49.81 -30.48
N SER A 320 -5.12 -49.89 -29.52
CA SER A 320 -6.53 -50.29 -29.72
C SER A 320 -7.31 -50.16 -28.39
N SER A 321 -8.57 -49.73 -28.45
CA SER A 321 -9.56 -50.03 -27.42
C SER A 321 -11.00 -49.99 -28.00
N PRO A 322 -11.90 -50.91 -27.58
CA PRO A 322 -13.22 -51.11 -28.18
C PRO A 322 -14.41 -50.80 -27.24
N SER A 323 -15.59 -51.07 -27.80
CA SER A 323 -16.98 -50.89 -27.37
C SER A 323 -17.42 -51.48 -26.02
N GLY A 324 -18.55 -50.97 -25.49
CA GLY A 324 -19.34 -51.58 -24.39
C GLY A 324 -20.78 -51.02 -24.29
N PRO A 325 -21.75 -51.76 -23.67
CA PRO A 325 -23.08 -51.98 -24.25
C PRO A 325 -24.29 -51.45 -23.42
N SER A 326 -25.50 -51.71 -23.94
CA SER A 326 -26.82 -51.25 -23.49
C SER A 326 -27.69 -52.30 -22.76
N GLY A 327 -28.69 -51.82 -22.01
CA GLY A 327 -29.96 -52.49 -21.64
C GLY A 327 -30.33 -52.36 -20.15
N PRO A 328 -31.58 -52.63 -19.68
CA PRO A 328 -32.91 -52.74 -20.33
C PRO A 328 -34.01 -51.91 -19.54
N SER A 329 -35.27 -51.67 -19.93
CA SER A 329 -36.44 -52.60 -19.94
C SER A 329 -37.75 -51.77 -20.03
N GLN A 330 -38.77 -52.17 -20.80
CA GLN A 330 -40.19 -52.22 -20.36
C GLN A 330 -41.08 -52.99 -21.38
N PRO A 331 -42.11 -53.75 -20.95
CA PRO A 331 -42.96 -54.55 -21.84
C PRO A 331 -44.41 -54.03 -22.01
N SER A 332 -45.08 -54.63 -23.03
CA SER A 332 -46.53 -54.90 -23.19
C SER A 332 -47.48 -53.72 -23.43
N GLN A 333 -48.54 -53.77 -24.23
CA GLN A 333 -49.11 -54.61 -25.31
C GLN A 333 -50.43 -53.88 -25.68
N SER A 334 -50.81 -53.79 -26.97
CA SER A 334 -52.19 -53.97 -27.49
C SER A 334 -52.41 -53.36 -28.89
N GLY A 335 -53.05 -54.14 -29.76
CA GLY A 335 -54.07 -53.67 -30.71
C GLY A 335 -53.67 -52.98 -32.02
N LYS A 336 -53.62 -53.76 -33.12
CA LYS A 336 -54.01 -53.33 -34.49
C LYS A 336 -55.54 -53.56 -34.66
N PRO A 337 -56.26 -53.10 -35.71
CA PRO A 337 -55.84 -52.57 -37.04
C PRO A 337 -56.53 -51.21 -37.38
N ASP A 338 -56.22 -50.44 -38.43
CA ASP A 338 -56.32 -50.79 -39.85
C ASP A 338 -55.71 -49.69 -40.76
N LYS A 339 -55.20 -50.15 -41.92
CA LYS A 339 -55.06 -49.49 -43.24
C LYS A 339 -55.07 -47.95 -43.36
N LEU A 340 -53.99 -47.36 -43.90
CA LEU A 340 -53.73 -47.10 -45.34
C LEU A 340 -52.65 -45.98 -45.48
N ALA A 341 -51.63 -46.22 -46.31
CA ALA A 341 -50.76 -45.24 -46.99
C ALA A 341 -50.12 -44.08 -46.19
N ASP A 342 -48.84 -44.21 -45.75
CA ASP A 342 -47.79 -43.15 -45.90
C ASP A 342 -46.40 -43.56 -45.34
N GLY A 343 -45.84 -44.69 -45.79
CA GLY A 343 -44.71 -45.36 -45.08
C GLY A 343 -43.28 -44.86 -45.35
N LYS A 344 -43.04 -43.93 -46.28
CA LYS A 344 -41.66 -43.50 -46.63
C LYS A 344 -41.29 -42.07 -46.21
N ASN A 345 -42.26 -41.25 -45.78
CA ASN A 345 -42.03 -39.85 -45.42
C ASN A 345 -41.99 -39.57 -43.89
N GLN A 346 -42.43 -40.50 -43.04
CA GLN A 346 -42.44 -40.28 -41.59
C GLN A 346 -41.12 -40.67 -40.88
N ASP A 347 -40.41 -41.70 -41.35
CA ASP A 347 -39.12 -42.11 -40.75
C ASP A 347 -37.98 -41.15 -41.13
N THR A 348 -38.01 -40.58 -42.33
CA THR A 348 -37.08 -39.52 -42.76
C THR A 348 -37.33 -38.22 -42.00
N ALA A 349 -38.59 -37.86 -41.72
CA ALA A 349 -38.94 -36.70 -40.90
C ALA A 349 -38.51 -36.85 -39.43
N LYS A 350 -38.73 -38.03 -38.82
CA LYS A 350 -38.30 -38.31 -37.43
C LYS A 350 -36.79 -38.37 -37.28
N LYS A 351 -36.07 -38.94 -38.26
CA LYS A 351 -34.60 -38.94 -38.28
C LYS A 351 -34.04 -37.53 -38.45
N ALA A 352 -34.62 -36.72 -39.33
CA ALA A 352 -34.23 -35.32 -39.52
C ALA A 352 -34.50 -34.47 -38.26
N GLU A 353 -35.55 -34.74 -37.50
CA GLU A 353 -35.83 -34.06 -36.24
C GLU A 353 -34.86 -34.49 -35.12
N ALA A 354 -34.51 -35.77 -35.04
CA ALA A 354 -33.51 -36.28 -34.11
C ALA A 354 -32.10 -35.72 -34.40
N ASP A 355 -31.70 -35.65 -35.67
CA ASP A 355 -30.42 -35.09 -36.09
C ASP A 355 -30.36 -33.57 -35.78
N ARG A 356 -31.47 -32.82 -35.98
CA ARG A 356 -31.58 -31.40 -35.59
C ARG A 356 -31.53 -31.18 -34.08
N LYS A 357 -32.16 -32.05 -33.28
CA LYS A 357 -32.09 -31.98 -31.80
C LYS A 357 -30.68 -32.29 -31.29
N ALA A 358 -29.99 -33.25 -31.91
CA ALA A 358 -28.60 -33.58 -31.57
C ALA A 358 -27.64 -32.43 -31.92
N GLU A 359 -27.83 -31.77 -33.07
CA GLU A 359 -27.02 -30.61 -33.46
C GLU A 359 -27.29 -29.39 -32.57
N ALA A 360 -28.56 -29.15 -32.20
CA ALA A 360 -28.93 -28.10 -31.27
C ALA A 360 -28.34 -28.32 -29.86
N ALA A 361 -28.31 -29.58 -29.38
CA ALA A 361 -27.69 -29.93 -28.10
C ALA A 361 -26.17 -29.70 -28.11
N LYS A 362 -25.47 -30.04 -29.20
CA LYS A 362 -24.04 -29.76 -29.37
C LYS A 362 -23.74 -28.25 -29.36
N LYS A 363 -24.51 -27.46 -30.12
CA LYS A 363 -24.37 -25.99 -30.13
C LYS A 363 -24.64 -25.37 -28.75
N ALA A 364 -25.61 -25.89 -28.01
CA ALA A 364 -25.92 -25.43 -26.66
C ALA A 364 -24.78 -25.74 -25.66
N GLU A 365 -24.16 -26.91 -25.75
CA GLU A 365 -23.02 -27.26 -24.90
C GLU A 365 -21.77 -26.44 -25.22
N GLU A 366 -21.52 -26.17 -26.50
CA GLU A 366 -20.41 -25.35 -26.97
C GLU A 366 -20.57 -23.88 -26.52
N GLN A 367 -21.79 -23.34 -26.62
CA GLN A 367 -22.13 -22.02 -26.07
C GLN A 367 -21.97 -21.96 -24.55
N ARG A 368 -22.32 -23.04 -23.83
CA ARG A 368 -22.16 -23.10 -22.37
C ARG A 368 -20.68 -23.13 -21.97
N LYS A 369 -19.85 -23.90 -22.67
CA LYS A 369 -18.39 -23.94 -22.46
C LYS A 369 -17.75 -22.58 -22.77
N ALA A 370 -18.15 -21.93 -23.86
CA ALA A 370 -17.68 -20.59 -24.21
C ALA A 370 -18.09 -19.53 -23.17
N ALA A 371 -19.31 -19.60 -22.63
CA ALA A 371 -19.78 -18.71 -21.57
C ALA A 371 -19.02 -18.93 -20.25
N GLU A 372 -18.75 -20.18 -19.88
CA GLU A 372 -17.99 -20.52 -18.67
C GLU A 372 -16.52 -20.09 -18.77
N GLU A 373 -15.91 -20.24 -19.95
CA GLU A 373 -14.55 -19.75 -20.21
C GLU A 373 -14.48 -18.22 -20.18
N LYS A 374 -15.50 -17.54 -20.71
CA LYS A 374 -15.63 -16.08 -20.63
C LYS A 374 -15.74 -15.61 -19.17
N GLN A 375 -16.57 -16.26 -18.36
CA GLN A 375 -16.70 -15.94 -16.93
C GLN A 375 -15.39 -16.18 -16.17
N LYS A 376 -14.66 -17.27 -16.44
CA LYS A 376 -13.35 -17.55 -15.84
C LYS A 376 -12.33 -16.47 -16.23
N LYS A 377 -12.28 -16.06 -17.50
CA LYS A 377 -11.41 -14.97 -17.97
C LYS A 377 -11.73 -13.64 -17.30
N GLU A 378 -13.03 -13.28 -17.18
CA GLU A 378 -13.46 -12.06 -16.50
C GLU A 378 -13.13 -12.06 -15.00
N ALA A 379 -13.25 -13.21 -14.32
CA ALA A 379 -12.90 -13.35 -12.90
C ALA A 379 -11.39 -13.21 -12.64
N VAL A 380 -10.56 -13.87 -13.45
CA VAL A 380 -9.08 -13.75 -13.38
C VAL A 380 -8.65 -12.31 -13.63
N GLU A 381 -9.29 -11.65 -14.58
CA GLU A 381 -8.98 -10.26 -14.89
C GLU A 381 -9.38 -9.31 -13.77
N LYS A 382 -10.59 -9.45 -13.21
CA LYS A 382 -11.02 -8.69 -12.03
C LYS A 382 -10.04 -8.85 -10.87
N ALA A 383 -9.63 -10.08 -10.56
CA ALA A 383 -8.65 -10.35 -9.50
C ALA A 383 -7.30 -9.66 -9.78
N ARG A 384 -6.85 -9.63 -11.05
CA ARG A 384 -5.62 -8.94 -11.44
C ARG A 384 -5.74 -7.42 -11.34
N ARG A 385 -6.91 -6.83 -11.66
CA ARG A 385 -7.16 -5.38 -11.46
C ARG A 385 -7.15 -5.02 -9.98
N ASP A 386 -7.80 -5.83 -9.15
CA ASP A 386 -7.86 -5.61 -7.71
C ASP A 386 -6.46 -5.74 -7.07
N ALA A 387 -5.64 -6.69 -7.53
CA ALA A 387 -4.24 -6.85 -7.12
C ALA A 387 -3.35 -5.68 -7.57
N ALA A 388 -3.49 -5.21 -8.82
CA ALA A 388 -2.75 -4.04 -9.32
C ALA A 388 -3.15 -2.75 -8.59
N GLU A 389 -4.41 -2.59 -8.23
CA GLU A 389 -4.88 -1.46 -7.41
C GLU A 389 -4.34 -1.54 -5.98
N ALA A 390 -4.28 -2.73 -5.38
CA ALA A 390 -3.65 -2.96 -4.08
C ALA A 390 -2.14 -2.67 -4.11
N GLN A 391 -1.43 -3.13 -5.15
CA GLN A 391 0.00 -2.82 -5.35
C GLN A 391 0.23 -1.32 -5.56
N LYS A 392 -0.65 -0.62 -6.29
CA LYS A 392 -0.56 0.83 -6.46
C LYS A 392 -0.81 1.59 -5.15
N LYS A 393 -1.80 1.17 -4.35
CA LYS A 393 -2.04 1.70 -3.00
C LYS A 393 -0.85 1.46 -2.08
N GLN A 394 -0.23 0.28 -2.12
CA GLN A 394 0.99 -0.02 -1.39
C GLN A 394 2.18 0.84 -1.86
N ALA A 395 2.38 1.00 -3.17
CA ALA A 395 3.46 1.83 -3.72
C ALA A 395 3.28 3.32 -3.37
N GLN A 396 2.05 3.85 -3.38
CA GLN A 396 1.75 5.21 -2.93
C GLN A 396 1.93 5.37 -1.41
N GLN A 397 1.58 4.35 -0.61
CA GLN A 397 1.85 4.35 0.83
C GLN A 397 3.36 4.25 1.14
N GLN A 398 4.12 3.52 0.32
CA GLN A 398 5.57 3.38 0.43
C GLN A 398 6.33 4.63 -0.06
N ALA A 399 5.84 5.33 -1.10
CA ALA A 399 6.48 6.53 -1.62
C ALA A 399 6.56 7.68 -0.60
N GLY A 400 5.60 7.76 0.32
CA GLY A 400 5.62 8.67 1.46
C GLY A 400 6.05 8.03 2.79
N SER A 401 6.47 6.77 2.78
CA SER A 401 6.85 6.05 4.01
C SER A 401 8.19 6.55 4.54
N THR A 402 8.28 6.70 5.86
CA THR A 402 9.53 7.02 6.56
C THR A 402 10.33 5.78 6.94
N TRP A 403 9.80 4.59 6.63
CA TRP A 403 10.50 3.31 6.69
C TRP A 403 11.53 3.24 5.55
N HIS A 404 12.80 3.00 5.89
CA HIS A 404 13.93 3.00 4.94
C HIS A 404 13.99 4.27 4.07
N ALA A 405 13.65 5.42 4.66
CA ALA A 405 13.60 6.69 3.95
C ALA A 405 14.95 7.07 3.33
N THR A 406 14.92 7.63 2.12
CA THR A 406 16.11 8.27 1.55
C THR A 406 16.53 9.48 2.40
N PRO A 407 17.81 9.91 2.38
CA PRO A 407 18.26 11.11 3.09
C PRO A 407 17.43 12.36 2.78
N ALA A 408 16.95 12.51 1.55
CA ALA A 408 16.10 13.62 1.14
C ALA A 408 14.71 13.55 1.81
N GLN A 409 14.05 12.39 1.77
CA GLN A 409 12.77 12.16 2.47
C GLN A 409 12.93 12.35 3.99
N ALA A 410 14.02 11.84 4.59
CA ALA A 410 14.32 12.02 5.99
C ALA A 410 14.52 13.49 6.36
N ARG A 411 15.22 14.26 5.53
CA ARG A 411 15.41 15.71 5.74
C ARG A 411 14.09 16.48 5.64
N ILE A 412 13.24 16.18 4.66
CA ILE A 412 11.91 16.79 4.52
C ILE A 412 11.05 16.47 5.76
N TYR A 413 11.02 15.20 6.20
CA TYR A 413 10.34 14.82 7.43
C TYR A 413 10.92 15.57 8.64
N GLY A 414 12.25 15.66 8.74
CA GLY A 414 12.94 16.38 9.80
C GLY A 414 12.61 17.86 9.86
N GLN A 415 12.44 18.51 8.70
CA GLN A 415 12.01 19.90 8.59
C GLN A 415 10.59 20.08 9.15
N ALA A 416 9.69 19.17 8.76
CA ALA A 416 8.32 19.14 9.27
C ALA A 416 8.26 18.93 10.78
N ALA A 417 9.04 17.97 11.28
CA ALA A 417 9.08 17.63 12.69
C ALA A 417 9.72 18.74 13.53
N ALA A 418 10.82 19.35 13.08
CA ALA A 418 11.47 20.48 13.76
C ALA A 418 10.55 21.71 13.85
N ALA A 419 9.79 21.98 12.79
CA ALA A 419 8.79 23.04 12.77
C ALA A 419 7.73 22.90 13.87
N GLN A 420 7.36 21.67 14.25
CA GLN A 420 6.42 21.44 15.37
C GLN A 420 6.96 21.92 16.73
N TYR A 421 8.29 22.05 16.86
CA TYR A 421 8.94 22.64 18.03
C TYR A 421 9.08 24.17 17.94
N GLY A 422 8.59 24.78 16.85
CA GLY A 422 8.86 26.18 16.51
C GLY A 422 10.28 26.42 16.00
N TRP A 423 11.02 25.35 15.64
CA TRP A 423 12.39 25.44 15.16
C TRP A 423 12.41 25.60 13.64
N THR A 424 12.32 26.85 13.22
CA THR A 424 12.42 27.28 11.82
C THR A 424 13.63 28.21 11.64
N GLY A 425 13.91 28.62 10.41
CA GLY A 425 15.03 29.48 10.02
C GLY A 425 16.36 28.94 10.56
N ASN A 426 17.03 29.75 11.39
CA ASN A 426 18.33 29.42 11.97
C ASN A 426 18.29 28.15 12.83
N GLU A 427 17.21 27.89 13.56
CA GLU A 427 17.10 26.68 14.38
C GLU A 427 16.97 25.42 13.51
N TRP A 428 16.24 25.51 12.40
CA TRP A 428 16.20 24.43 11.41
C TRP A 428 17.58 24.21 10.77
N GLN A 429 18.26 25.29 10.38
CA GLN A 429 19.62 25.19 9.83
C GLN A 429 20.58 24.51 10.82
N ALA A 430 20.42 24.75 12.13
CA ALA A 430 21.20 24.08 13.15
C ALA A 430 20.86 22.58 13.27
N VAL A 431 19.56 22.19 13.25
CA VAL A 431 19.16 20.77 13.17
C VAL A 431 19.75 20.10 11.95
N ALA A 432 19.60 20.71 10.78
CA ALA A 432 20.06 20.15 9.53
C ALA A 432 21.58 20.00 9.49
N TRP A 433 22.31 20.96 10.04
CA TRP A 433 23.76 20.86 10.20
C TRP A 433 24.16 19.72 11.14
N LEU A 434 23.49 19.59 12.30
CA LEU A 434 23.75 18.53 13.28
C LEU A 434 23.54 17.17 12.64
N PHE A 435 22.34 16.86 12.15
CA PHE A 435 22.03 15.53 11.60
C PHE A 435 22.81 15.22 10.32
N ASN A 436 23.14 16.23 9.52
CA ASN A 436 24.02 16.02 8.37
C ASN A 436 25.43 15.63 8.81
N LYS A 437 25.98 16.25 9.87
CA LYS A 437 27.30 15.89 10.41
C LYS A 437 27.30 14.51 11.07
N GLU A 438 26.22 14.16 11.78
CA GLU A 438 26.11 12.89 12.49
C GLU A 438 25.99 11.69 11.53
N SER A 439 25.19 11.80 10.46
CA SER A 439 24.83 10.63 9.63
C SER A 439 24.63 10.92 8.15
N GLY A 440 24.67 12.19 7.74
CA GLY A 440 24.20 12.58 6.40
C GLY A 440 22.72 12.23 6.18
N TRP A 441 21.90 12.26 7.23
CA TRP A 441 20.46 11.91 7.21
C TRP A 441 20.16 10.43 6.89
N ARG A 442 21.13 9.54 6.98
CA ARG A 442 20.93 8.10 6.77
C ARG A 442 20.34 7.42 8.00
N TRP A 443 19.21 6.74 7.82
CA TRP A 443 18.56 5.95 8.87
C TRP A 443 19.42 4.76 9.34
N ASP A 444 20.25 4.21 8.44
CA ASP A 444 21.08 3.03 8.66
C ASP A 444 22.54 3.37 9.05
N ALA A 445 22.83 4.65 9.31
CA ALA A 445 24.18 5.07 9.68
C ALA A 445 24.61 4.44 11.01
N SER A 446 25.66 3.63 10.98
CA SER A 446 26.23 2.99 12.16
C SER A 446 27.72 3.28 12.28
N ASN A 447 28.14 3.74 13.46
CA ASN A 447 29.54 3.92 13.78
C ASN A 447 30.11 2.64 14.40
N ARG A 448 31.04 1.98 13.69
CA ARG A 448 31.58 0.68 14.10
C ARG A 448 32.41 0.74 15.39
N SER A 449 33.05 1.87 15.70
CA SER A 449 33.91 1.99 16.88
C SER A 449 33.12 2.34 18.14
N SER A 450 32.14 3.25 18.04
CA SER A 450 31.34 3.71 19.20
C SER A 450 30.03 2.95 19.39
N GLY A 451 29.51 2.30 18.35
CA GLY A 451 28.18 1.69 18.35
C GLY A 451 27.02 2.69 18.24
N ALA A 452 27.31 3.96 17.94
CA ALA A 452 26.28 4.96 17.67
C ALA A 452 25.48 4.60 16.40
N TYR A 453 24.19 4.88 16.41
CA TYR A 453 23.28 4.44 15.34
C TYR A 453 22.22 5.49 14.95
N GLY A 454 21.87 5.47 13.67
CA GLY A 454 20.77 6.21 13.07
C GLY A 454 21.07 7.68 12.81
N ILE A 455 20.05 8.40 12.36
CA ILE A 455 20.14 9.81 11.97
C ILE A 455 20.79 10.69 13.06
N PRO A 456 20.36 10.60 14.35
CA PRO A 456 20.94 11.41 15.41
C PRO A 456 22.19 10.80 16.05
N GLN A 457 22.72 9.68 15.53
CA GLN A 457 23.82 8.90 16.11
C GLN A 457 23.63 8.63 17.62
N ALA A 458 22.49 8.03 17.97
CA ALA A 458 22.15 7.73 19.36
C ALA A 458 23.07 6.66 19.94
N LEU A 459 23.51 6.85 21.19
CA LEU A 459 24.39 5.92 21.92
C LEU A 459 23.81 5.53 23.30
N PRO A 460 23.44 4.25 23.51
CA PRO A 460 23.18 3.23 22.48
C PRO A 460 21.95 3.57 21.63
N GLY A 461 21.89 3.05 20.41
CA GLY A 461 20.78 3.25 19.47
C GLY A 461 19.40 2.87 20.03
N SER A 462 19.37 1.85 20.90
CA SER A 462 18.13 1.35 21.55
C SER A 462 17.37 2.40 22.37
N LYS A 463 18.00 3.52 22.74
CA LYS A 463 17.30 4.65 23.38
C LYS A 463 16.18 5.21 22.51
N MET A 464 16.25 5.05 21.19
CA MET A 464 15.22 5.51 20.25
C MET A 464 13.92 4.70 20.33
N ALA A 465 13.94 3.53 20.99
CA ALA A 465 12.74 2.72 21.22
C ALA A 465 11.65 3.43 22.02
N THR A 466 11.99 4.49 22.78
CA THR A 466 11.02 5.32 23.49
C THR A 466 10.13 6.14 22.55
N SER A 467 10.62 6.42 21.33
CA SER A 467 9.85 7.13 20.30
C SER A 467 9.08 6.18 19.38
N GLY A 468 9.40 4.88 19.37
CA GLY A 468 8.73 3.88 18.53
C GLY A 468 9.49 2.55 18.49
N ALA A 469 8.76 1.43 18.42
CA ALA A 469 9.36 0.10 18.37
C ALA A 469 10.12 -0.16 17.04
N ASP A 470 9.80 0.59 16.00
CA ASP A 470 10.39 0.56 14.66
C ASP A 470 11.62 1.47 14.50
N TRP A 471 12.19 1.96 15.60
CA TRP A 471 13.30 2.92 15.63
C TRP A 471 14.52 2.51 14.79
N HIS A 472 14.74 1.21 14.60
CA HIS A 472 15.88 0.72 13.84
C HIS A 472 15.74 1.08 12.35
N ASP A 473 14.55 0.95 11.77
CA ASP A 473 14.35 1.07 10.32
C ASP A 473 13.56 2.33 9.91
N ASN A 474 12.95 3.03 10.86
CA ASN A 474 12.09 4.17 10.60
C ASN A 474 12.79 5.52 10.90
N ALA A 475 13.07 6.27 9.84
CA ALA A 475 13.70 7.60 9.93
C ALA A 475 12.88 8.59 10.77
N ALA A 476 11.55 8.54 10.71
CA ALA A 476 10.69 9.41 11.50
C ALA A 476 10.88 9.18 13.00
N THR A 477 10.92 7.91 13.41
CA THR A 477 11.12 7.52 14.81
C THR A 477 12.47 8.03 15.32
N GLN A 478 13.53 7.86 14.53
CA GLN A 478 14.88 8.35 14.86
C GLN A 478 14.93 9.88 14.95
N ILE A 479 14.35 10.58 13.98
CA ILE A 479 14.30 12.05 13.94
C ILE A 479 13.52 12.59 15.13
N ASN A 480 12.31 12.07 15.40
CA ASN A 480 11.49 12.51 16.53
C ASN A 480 12.23 12.35 17.86
N TRP A 481 12.93 11.22 18.04
CA TRP A 481 13.78 11.02 19.20
C TRP A 481 14.91 12.06 19.27
N GLY A 482 15.64 12.29 18.18
CA GLY A 482 16.75 13.24 18.12
C GLY A 482 16.31 14.68 18.42
N LEU A 483 15.19 15.12 17.86
CA LEU A 483 14.62 16.44 18.13
C LEU A 483 14.19 16.60 19.59
N ASN A 484 13.51 15.59 20.15
CA ASN A 484 13.15 15.57 21.56
C ASN A 484 14.39 15.60 22.48
N TYR A 485 15.45 14.87 22.12
CA TYR A 485 16.73 14.90 22.84
C TYR A 485 17.36 16.29 22.83
N ILE A 486 17.39 16.96 21.67
CA ILE A 486 17.91 18.33 21.54
C ILE A 486 17.14 19.27 22.46
N LYS A 487 15.80 19.19 22.45
CA LYS A 487 14.93 20.03 23.29
C LYS A 487 15.26 19.84 24.77
N ASN A 488 15.31 18.59 25.21
CA ASN A 488 15.45 18.27 26.63
C ASN A 488 16.86 18.55 27.17
N ARG A 489 17.91 18.43 26.33
CA ARG A 489 19.30 18.60 26.78
C ARG A 489 19.85 19.99 26.54
N TYR A 490 19.49 20.63 25.44
CA TYR A 490 20.08 21.91 25.03
C TYR A 490 19.05 23.04 24.96
N GLY A 491 17.75 22.73 25.02
CA GLY A 491 16.67 23.68 24.85
C GLY A 491 16.43 24.05 23.38
N THR A 492 17.47 24.43 22.64
CA THR A 492 17.39 24.78 21.21
C THR A 492 18.49 24.13 20.35
N PRO A 493 18.22 23.83 19.07
CA PRO A 493 19.21 23.36 18.11
C PRO A 493 20.45 24.24 17.99
N SER A 494 20.30 25.57 17.99
CA SER A 494 21.45 26.49 17.92
C SER A 494 22.38 26.32 19.13
N LYS A 495 21.83 26.11 20.33
CA LYS A 495 22.62 25.81 21.54
C LYS A 495 23.31 24.45 21.44
N ALA A 496 22.63 23.43 20.90
CA ALA A 496 23.23 22.12 20.66
C ALA A 496 24.40 22.20 19.65
N LYS A 497 24.21 22.95 18.55
CA LYS A 497 25.26 23.21 17.56
C LYS A 497 26.43 23.98 18.16
N ALA A 498 26.18 25.04 18.93
CA ALA A 498 27.22 25.80 19.62
C ALA A 498 28.02 24.90 20.57
N PHE A 499 27.35 24.08 21.38
CA PHE A 499 27.99 23.11 22.25
C PHE A 499 28.87 22.12 21.48
N HIS A 500 28.37 21.59 20.35
CA HIS A 500 29.16 20.69 19.50
C HIS A 500 30.39 21.42 18.92
N LEU A 501 30.24 22.66 18.46
CA LEU A 501 31.32 23.47 17.93
C LEU A 501 32.35 23.86 18.99
N THR A 502 32.04 23.87 20.29
CA THR A 502 33.03 24.16 21.36
C THR A 502 33.75 22.93 21.88
N HIS A 503 33.14 21.73 21.79
CA HIS A 503 33.69 20.50 22.38
C HIS A 503 34.32 19.55 21.35
N ASN A 504 34.02 19.70 20.06
CA ASN A 504 34.64 18.96 18.96
C ASN A 504 35.54 19.89 18.12
N TRP A 505 36.45 20.62 18.78
CA TRP A 505 37.50 21.35 18.05
C TRP A 505 38.39 20.35 17.31
N TYR A 506 38.63 20.70 16.04
CA TYR A 506 39.31 19.92 15.00
C TYR A 506 40.51 19.10 15.46
#